data_AF-I7BIL5-F1
#
_entry.id   AF-I7BIL5-F1
#
_cell.length_a   1.000
_cell.length_b   1.000
_cell.length_c   1.000
_cell.angle_alpha   90.00
_cell.angle_beta   90.00
_cell.angle_gamma   90.00
#
_symmetry.space_group_name_H-M   'P 1'
#
loop_
_entity.id
_entity.type
_entity.pdbx_description
1 polymer ?
#
loop_
_entity_poly.entity_id
_entity_poly.type
_entity_poly.pdbx_seq_one_letter_code
_entity_poly.pdbx_strand_id
1 'polypeptide(L)'
;MSFNTWIRMVGFFKPLACLVVGGTTLGGGIYGTVRHIGAGGGHSIAYKDKTKYCDTRAGLGGRCVFIGPIDEFQGEGIYFQEGVATNTHRIDKKDWLDYDKTDDTVGGTLKEVLNQHPGLRAYLKGWLDSHKHCDFQLKSTNLGEYKMICQRQ
;
A
#
# COMPACT_ATOMS: atom_id res chain seq x y z
N MET A 1 -1.76 20.42 -70.46
CA MET A 1 -0.36 20.39 -69.99
C MET A 1 -0.18 19.18 -69.08
N SER A 2 0.93 18.47 -69.27
CA SER A 2 1.46 17.29 -68.59
C SER A 2 1.04 17.08 -67.13
N PHE A 3 0.52 15.90 -66.78
CA PHE A 3 1.24 14.71 -66.27
C PHE A 3 1.97 14.95 -64.94
N ASN A 4 1.42 14.38 -63.86
CA ASN A 4 2.07 13.49 -62.90
C ASN A 4 1.19 13.40 -61.62
N THR A 5 1.06 12.33 -60.84
CA THR A 5 1.47 10.92 -60.85
C THR A 5 1.14 10.40 -59.44
N TRP A 6 0.42 9.26 -59.34
CA TRP A 6 0.50 8.24 -58.27
C TRP A 6 -0.03 8.63 -56.86
N ILE A 7 -0.62 7.78 -56.00
CA ILE A 7 -0.57 6.34 -55.74
C ILE A 7 -1.89 5.89 -55.06
N ARG A 8 -2.22 4.61 -55.29
CA ARG A 8 -3.21 3.69 -54.68
C ARG A 8 -3.22 3.69 -53.13
N MET A 9 -4.26 3.30 -52.39
CA MET A 9 -4.77 1.94 -52.10
C MET A 9 -5.94 2.13 -51.11
N VAL A 10 -7.18 1.70 -51.37
CA VAL A 10 -7.81 0.40 -51.05
C VAL A 10 -7.45 -0.22 -49.68
N GLY A 11 -8.47 -0.36 -48.83
CA GLY A 11 -8.56 -1.26 -47.67
C GLY A 11 -9.87 -0.95 -46.94
N PHE A 12 -11.03 -1.55 -47.24
CA PHE A 12 -11.44 -2.96 -47.22
C PHE A 12 -11.35 -3.63 -45.83
N PHE A 13 -12.54 -3.79 -45.22
CA PHE A 13 -13.00 -4.91 -44.39
C PHE A 13 -12.88 -4.90 -42.84
N LYS A 14 -14.08 -4.71 -42.27
CA LYS A 14 -14.82 -5.55 -41.29
C LYS A 14 -14.57 -5.42 -39.76
N PRO A 15 -15.66 -5.53 -38.97
CA PRO A 15 -15.67 -5.33 -37.53
C PRO A 15 -15.23 -6.60 -36.79
N LEU A 16 -14.46 -6.43 -35.72
CA LEU A 16 -14.14 -7.50 -34.78
C LEU A 16 -14.71 -7.15 -33.42
N ALA A 17 -15.77 -7.89 -33.05
CA ALA A 17 -16.23 -8.02 -31.69
C ALA A 17 -15.12 -8.64 -30.83
N CYS A 18 -14.75 -7.96 -29.74
CA CYS A 18 -14.13 -8.62 -28.59
C CYS A 18 -15.20 -8.66 -27.50
N LEU A 19 -16.05 -9.69 -27.53
CA LEU A 19 -15.99 -10.80 -26.59
C LEU A 19 -15.87 -10.31 -25.13
N VAL A 20 -17.05 -10.13 -24.52
CA VAL A 20 -17.24 -10.32 -23.08
C VAL A 20 -16.95 -11.79 -22.79
N VAL A 21 -15.72 -12.09 -22.34
CA VAL A 21 -15.34 -13.38 -21.75
C VAL A 21 -14.29 -13.14 -20.68
N GLY A 22 -14.46 -13.82 -19.55
CA GLY A 22 -13.41 -14.04 -18.55
C GLY A 22 -13.62 -13.17 -17.33
N GLY A 23 -14.33 -13.62 -16.30
CA GLY A 23 -14.06 -14.88 -15.64
C GLY A 23 -12.97 -14.64 -14.59
N THR A 24 -13.37 -14.83 -13.34
CA THR A 24 -12.55 -14.83 -12.15
C THR A 24 -11.18 -15.49 -12.36
N THR A 25 -10.12 -14.69 -12.29
CA THR A 25 -8.80 -15.20 -11.91
C THR A 25 -8.33 -14.41 -10.70
N LEU A 26 -8.83 -14.80 -9.52
CA LEU A 26 -8.05 -14.70 -8.29
C LEU A 26 -6.91 -15.72 -8.40
N GLY A 27 -6.00 -15.46 -9.34
CA GLY A 27 -4.83 -16.27 -9.59
C GLY A 27 -3.82 -15.99 -8.48
N GLY A 28 -3.51 -17.03 -7.72
CA GLY A 28 -2.40 -17.04 -6.77
C GLY A 28 -1.11 -16.60 -7.46
N GLY A 29 -0.61 -15.46 -7.02
CA GLY A 29 0.70 -14.93 -7.37
C GLY A 29 1.35 -14.45 -6.09
N ILE A 30 2.02 -15.37 -5.40
CA ILE A 30 3.01 -15.04 -4.39
C ILE A 30 4.11 -14.22 -5.07
N TYR A 31 4.23 -12.96 -4.65
CA TYR A 31 5.39 -12.04 -4.65
C TYR A 31 4.91 -10.60 -4.89
N GLY A 32 4.77 -9.85 -3.78
CA GLY A 32 4.55 -8.41 -3.77
C GLY A 32 3.10 -8.00 -4.04
N THR A 33 2.24 -8.10 -3.03
CA THR A 33 0.83 -7.67 -3.11
C THR A 33 0.73 -6.15 -3.23
N VAL A 34 0.79 -5.63 -4.46
CA VAL A 34 0.32 -4.28 -4.77
C VAL A 34 -1.21 -4.29 -4.68
N ARG A 35 -1.77 -3.79 -3.58
CA ARG A 35 -3.22 -3.60 -3.49
C ARG A 35 -3.58 -2.26 -4.12
N HIS A 36 -4.16 -2.32 -5.32
CA HIS A 36 -4.77 -1.16 -5.96
C HIS A 36 -6.00 -0.73 -5.17
N ILE A 37 -5.95 0.45 -4.59
CA ILE A 37 -7.12 1.09 -3.98
C ILE A 37 -7.52 2.20 -4.92
N GLY A 38 -8.66 1.99 -5.58
CA GLY A 38 -9.26 3.02 -6.43
C GLY A 38 -9.72 4.17 -5.56
N ALA A 39 -8.90 5.20 -5.43
CA ALA A 39 -9.39 6.54 -5.15
C ALA A 39 -10.03 7.04 -6.46
N GLY A 40 -11.29 7.46 -6.41
CA GLY A 40 -12.01 7.96 -7.58
C GLY A 40 -11.20 9.03 -8.31
N GLY A 41 -10.98 8.82 -9.60
CA GLY A 41 -10.25 9.73 -10.47
C GLY A 41 -8.88 9.22 -10.92
N GLY A 42 -8.86 8.28 -11.87
CA GLY A 42 -7.82 8.13 -12.91
C GLY A 42 -6.34 7.87 -12.52
N HIS A 43 -5.94 7.95 -11.26
CA HIS A 43 -4.56 7.67 -10.79
C HIS A 43 -4.64 6.78 -9.54
N SER A 44 -4.48 5.45 -9.72
CA SER A 44 -4.37 4.55 -8.57
C SER A 44 -2.98 4.68 -7.96
N ILE A 45 -2.87 5.27 -6.77
CA ILE A 45 -1.63 5.22 -5.99
C ILE A 45 -1.45 3.78 -5.52
N ALA A 46 -0.38 3.15 -6.00
CA ALA A 46 -0.03 1.78 -5.66
C ALA A 46 0.85 1.78 -4.39
N TYR A 47 0.21 1.53 -3.24
CA TYR A 47 0.92 1.28 -1.99
C TYR A 47 1.54 -0.12 -1.98
N LYS A 48 2.69 -0.26 -1.33
CA LYS A 48 3.50 -1.47 -1.30
C LYS A 48 3.97 -1.77 0.11
N ASP A 49 4.09 -3.06 0.39
CA ASP A 49 4.77 -3.53 1.58
C ASP A 49 6.25 -3.15 1.54
N LYS A 50 6.91 -3.14 2.70
CA LYS A 50 8.34 -2.82 2.86
C LYS A 50 8.74 -1.44 2.34
N THR A 51 7.77 -0.52 2.27
CA THR A 51 7.97 0.85 1.83
C THR A 51 7.59 1.80 2.95
N LYS A 52 8.44 2.80 3.22
CA LYS A 52 8.15 3.86 4.19
C LYS A 52 7.37 5.00 3.54
N TYR A 53 6.31 5.41 4.22
CA TYR A 53 5.50 6.56 3.88
C TYR A 53 5.65 7.59 5.00
N CYS A 54 6.46 8.62 4.75
CA CYS A 54 6.86 9.59 5.75
C CYS A 54 6.13 10.92 5.61
N ASP A 55 6.17 11.70 6.68
CA ASP A 55 5.77 13.11 6.66
C ASP A 55 6.65 13.88 5.66
N THR A 56 6.04 14.65 4.77
CA THR A 56 6.74 15.44 3.76
C THR A 56 7.09 16.85 4.25
N ARG A 57 6.63 17.25 5.44
CA ARG A 57 6.92 18.57 6.01
C ARG A 57 8.38 18.64 6.47
N ALA A 58 9.01 19.79 6.23
CA ALA A 58 10.40 20.04 6.60
C ALA A 58 10.62 19.81 8.10
N GLY A 59 11.67 19.06 8.45
CA GLY A 59 12.03 18.74 9.84
C GLY A 59 11.22 17.60 10.48
N LEU A 60 10.21 17.04 9.80
CA LEU A 60 9.36 15.96 10.33
C LEU A 60 9.51 14.63 9.58
N GLY A 61 10.40 14.56 8.59
CA GLY A 61 10.58 13.40 7.70
C GLY A 61 11.00 12.08 8.36
N GLY A 62 11.32 12.08 9.65
CA GLY A 62 11.55 10.85 10.41
C GLY A 62 10.26 10.15 10.88
N ARG A 63 9.09 10.80 10.74
CA ARG A 63 7.78 10.23 11.10
C ARG A 63 7.23 9.43 9.92
N CYS A 64 7.25 8.11 10.01
CA CYS A 64 6.95 7.23 8.88
C CYS A 64 6.05 6.07 9.26
N VAL A 65 5.12 5.73 8.38
CA VAL A 65 4.33 4.50 8.45
C VAL A 65 4.86 3.51 7.44
N PHE A 66 4.95 2.24 7.82
CA PHE A 66 5.36 1.17 6.91
C PHE A 66 4.78 -0.17 7.31
N ILE A 67 4.83 -1.12 6.38
CA ILE A 67 4.58 -2.53 6.64
C ILE A 67 5.93 -3.24 6.57
N GLY A 68 6.39 -3.75 7.71
CA GLY A 68 7.67 -4.44 7.82
C GLY A 68 7.62 -5.89 7.32
N PRO A 69 8.77 -6.54 7.12
CA PRO A 69 10.10 -6.08 7.50
C PRO A 69 10.75 -5.17 6.44
N ILE A 70 11.57 -4.21 6.89
CA ILE A 70 12.37 -3.28 6.09
C ILE A 70 13.85 -3.37 6.49
N ASP A 71 14.77 -2.82 5.69
CA ASP A 71 16.22 -2.99 5.89
C ASP A 71 16.68 -2.61 7.31
N GLU A 72 16.21 -1.49 7.85
CA GLU A 72 16.56 -1.03 9.20
C GLU A 72 15.68 -1.57 10.34
N PHE A 73 14.62 -2.33 10.04
CA PHE A 73 13.67 -2.83 11.05
C PHE A 73 13.04 -4.15 10.62
N GLN A 74 13.39 -5.23 11.32
CA GLN A 74 13.08 -6.60 10.93
C GLN A 74 11.76 -7.11 11.53
N GLY A 75 10.95 -6.22 12.12
CA GLY A 75 9.62 -6.56 12.60
C GLY A 75 8.60 -6.71 11.47
N GLU A 76 7.74 -7.71 11.57
CA GLU A 76 6.67 -8.01 10.64
C GLU A 76 5.34 -7.45 11.16
N GLY A 77 4.62 -6.71 10.32
CA GLY A 77 3.41 -6.01 10.71
C GLY A 77 3.38 -4.56 10.25
N ILE A 78 2.37 -3.82 10.68
CA ILE A 78 2.25 -2.39 10.42
C ILE A 78 2.90 -1.63 11.57
N TYR A 79 3.73 -0.64 11.24
CA TYR A 79 4.46 0.15 12.21
C TYR A 79 4.39 1.64 11.88
N PHE A 80 4.41 2.44 12.94
CA PHE A 80 4.64 3.88 12.89
C PHE A 80 5.91 4.22 13.65
N GLN A 81 6.90 4.75 12.93
CA GLN A 81 8.18 5.20 13.48
C GLN A 81 8.15 6.71 13.67
N GLU A 82 8.49 7.17 14.86
CA GLU A 82 8.59 8.59 15.21
C GLU A 82 10.05 9.02 15.31
N GLY A 83 10.64 9.37 14.16
CA GLY A 83 12.02 9.85 14.07
C GLY A 83 13.02 8.71 13.93
N VAL A 84 13.17 7.90 14.98
CA VAL A 84 14.22 6.88 15.09
C VAL A 84 13.65 5.48 15.27
N ALA A 85 14.39 4.45 14.86
CA ALA A 85 13.93 3.05 14.89
C ALA A 85 13.56 2.55 16.30
N THR A 86 14.21 3.06 17.34
CA THR A 86 13.89 2.74 18.75
C THR A 86 12.56 3.32 19.23
N ASN A 87 12.00 4.30 18.50
CA ASN A 87 10.70 4.90 18.77
C ASN A 87 9.70 4.46 17.69
N THR A 88 9.46 3.15 17.63
CA THR A 88 8.57 2.52 16.65
C THR A 88 7.43 1.83 17.36
N HIS A 89 6.21 2.15 16.96
CA HIS A 89 4.97 1.63 17.53
C HIS A 89 4.31 0.68 16.54
N ARG A 90 3.97 -0.53 16.98
CA ARG A 90 3.17 -1.46 16.18
C ARG A 90 1.72 -0.99 16.12
N ILE A 91 1.15 -0.94 14.93
CA ILE A 91 -0.27 -0.70 14.71
C ILE A 91 -0.97 -2.04 14.55
N ASP A 92 -1.72 -2.46 15.56
CA ASP A 92 -2.45 -3.74 15.57
C ASP A 92 -3.97 -3.62 15.58
N LYS A 93 -4.50 -2.40 15.78
CA LYS A 93 -5.93 -2.11 15.76
C LYS A 93 -6.27 -1.10 14.69
N LYS A 94 -7.39 -1.32 14.00
CA LYS A 94 -7.90 -0.37 12.99
C LYS A 94 -8.19 1.01 13.57
N ASP A 95 -8.57 1.07 14.85
CA ASP A 95 -8.88 2.32 15.54
C ASP A 95 -7.74 3.33 15.47
N TRP A 96 -6.49 2.88 15.50
CA TRP A 96 -5.29 3.74 15.32
C TRP A 96 -5.23 4.40 13.94
N LEU A 97 -5.83 3.79 12.92
CA LEU A 97 -5.90 4.28 11.55
C LEU A 97 -7.17 5.11 11.27
N ASP A 98 -8.15 4.99 12.16
CA ASP A 98 -9.50 5.57 12.02
C ASP A 98 -9.67 6.90 12.76
N TYR A 99 -8.73 7.25 13.64
CA TYR A 99 -9.08 8.14 14.73
C TYR A 99 -8.98 9.64 14.40
N ASP A 100 -10.16 10.26 14.41
CA ASP A 100 -10.43 11.65 14.82
C ASP A 100 -10.44 11.82 16.36
N LYS A 101 -9.99 10.83 17.12
CA LYS A 101 -10.27 10.74 18.57
C LYS A 101 -9.03 10.48 19.45
N THR A 102 -7.80 10.50 18.90
CA THR A 102 -6.59 10.20 19.69
C THR A 102 -6.04 11.52 20.18
N ASP A 103 -6.30 11.82 21.45
CA ASP A 103 -5.64 12.91 22.19
C ASP A 103 -4.20 12.53 22.60
N ASP A 104 -3.67 11.39 22.14
CA ASP A 104 -2.27 11.04 22.31
C ASP A 104 -1.42 11.60 21.16
N THR A 105 -0.21 12.06 21.51
CA THR A 105 0.69 12.74 20.57
C THR A 105 1.01 11.87 19.35
N VAL A 106 1.09 10.55 19.54
CA VAL A 106 1.43 9.54 18.52
C VAL A 106 0.30 9.38 17.50
N GLY A 107 -0.96 9.31 17.95
CA GLY A 107 -2.11 9.21 17.06
C GLY A 107 -2.30 10.48 16.22
N GLY A 108 -2.02 11.63 16.82
CA GLY A 108 -1.99 12.92 16.11
C GLY A 108 -0.97 12.96 14.97
N THR A 109 0.29 12.58 15.24
CA THR A 109 1.35 12.56 14.21
C THR A 109 1.10 11.50 13.13
N LEU A 110 0.58 10.33 13.51
CA LEU A 110 0.17 9.30 12.55
C LEU A 110 -0.93 9.82 11.61
N LYS A 111 -1.93 10.53 12.14
CA LYS A 111 -3.02 11.12 11.34
C LYS A 111 -2.50 12.08 10.28
N GLU A 112 -1.53 12.92 10.64
CA GLU A 112 -0.91 13.87 9.72
C GLU A 112 -0.21 13.17 8.56
N VAL A 113 0.57 12.11 8.84
CA VAL A 113 1.18 11.28 7.79
C VAL A 113 0.09 10.67 6.90
N LEU A 114 -0.94 10.05 7.49
CA LEU A 114 -2.01 9.41 6.72
C LEU A 114 -2.81 10.40 5.84
N ASN A 115 -2.94 11.66 6.26
CA ASN A 115 -3.59 12.72 5.47
C ASN A 115 -2.76 13.14 4.25
N GLN A 116 -1.43 13.03 4.32
CA GLN A 116 -0.53 13.35 3.22
C GLN A 116 -0.43 12.22 2.17
N HIS A 117 -0.92 11.02 2.51
CA HIS A 117 -0.87 9.82 1.65
C HIS A 117 -2.29 9.31 1.35
N PRO A 118 -2.98 9.85 0.32
CA PRO A 118 -4.35 9.47 -0.03
C PRO A 118 -4.48 7.99 -0.39
N GLY A 119 -5.30 7.25 0.36
CA GLY A 119 -5.52 5.81 0.16
C GLY A 119 -4.66 4.90 1.04
N LEU A 120 -3.62 5.45 1.70
CA LEU A 120 -2.78 4.68 2.62
C LEU A 120 -3.60 4.10 3.79
N ARG A 121 -4.57 4.86 4.33
CA ARG A 121 -5.47 4.35 5.38
C ARG A 121 -6.19 3.07 4.98
N ALA A 122 -6.81 3.08 3.80
CA ALA A 122 -7.52 1.92 3.29
C ALA A 122 -6.57 0.74 3.03
N TYR A 123 -5.34 1.01 2.60
CA TYR A 123 -4.30 0.00 2.39
C TYR A 123 -3.95 -0.72 3.69
N LEU A 124 -3.61 0.05 4.72
CA LEU A 124 -3.22 -0.47 6.02
C LEU A 124 -4.37 -1.24 6.69
N LYS A 125 -5.61 -0.72 6.63
CA LYS A 125 -6.78 -1.44 7.16
C LYS A 125 -7.04 -2.74 6.44
N GLY A 126 -6.95 -2.73 5.11
CA GLY A 126 -7.09 -3.94 4.32
C GLY A 126 -6.03 -4.96 4.72
N TRP A 127 -4.78 -4.52 4.94
CA TRP A 127 -3.70 -5.40 5.36
C TRP A 127 -4.01 -6.04 6.72
N LEU A 128 -4.47 -5.26 7.71
CA LEU A 128 -4.92 -5.77 9.02
C LEU A 128 -6.03 -6.82 8.85
N ASP A 129 -7.01 -6.57 7.98
CA ASP A 129 -8.10 -7.51 7.72
C ASP A 129 -7.62 -8.83 7.15
N SER A 130 -6.67 -8.82 6.21
CA SER A 130 -6.10 -10.05 5.65
C SER A 130 -5.27 -10.83 6.66
N HIS A 131 -4.69 -10.17 7.67
CA HIS A 131 -3.79 -10.79 8.66
C HIS A 131 -4.43 -10.94 10.05
N LYS A 132 -5.76 -10.80 10.16
CA LYS A 132 -6.49 -10.95 11.44
C LYS A 132 -6.39 -12.35 12.07
N HIS A 133 -5.95 -13.34 11.31
CA HIS A 133 -5.74 -14.73 11.74
C HIS A 133 -4.27 -15.02 12.06
N CYS A 134 -3.43 -13.99 12.05
CA CYS A 134 -2.01 -14.10 12.35
C CYS A 134 -1.74 -13.60 13.77
N ASP A 135 -0.93 -14.36 14.50
CA ASP A 135 -0.41 -13.99 15.80
C ASP A 135 0.92 -13.25 15.63
N PHE A 136 1.18 -12.29 16.50
CA PHE A 136 2.43 -11.51 16.48
C PHE A 136 3.21 -11.78 17.76
N GLN A 137 4.31 -12.51 17.64
CA GLN A 137 5.20 -12.85 18.76
C GLN A 137 6.37 -11.88 18.83
N LEU A 138 6.71 -11.41 20.02
CA LEU A 138 7.85 -10.50 20.20
C LEU A 138 9.15 -11.23 19.86
N LYS A 139 9.90 -10.69 18.90
CA LYS A 139 11.19 -11.23 18.43
C LYS A 139 12.37 -10.51 19.07
N SER A 140 12.30 -9.19 19.22
CA SER A 140 13.34 -8.36 19.82
C SER A 140 12.74 -7.34 20.77
N THR A 141 13.13 -7.40 22.04
CA THR A 141 12.70 -6.44 23.07
C THR A 141 13.30 -5.05 22.87
N ASN A 142 14.47 -4.95 22.22
CA ASN A 142 15.21 -3.70 22.11
C ASN A 142 14.59 -2.70 21.12
N LEU A 143 13.94 -3.22 20.07
CA LEU A 143 13.31 -2.43 19.02
C LEU A 143 11.80 -2.67 18.92
N GLY A 144 11.23 -3.55 19.76
CA GLY A 144 9.81 -3.91 19.67
C GLY A 144 9.47 -4.63 18.36
N GLU A 145 10.41 -5.41 17.82
CA GLU A 145 10.19 -6.16 16.57
C GLU A 145 9.35 -7.40 16.85
N TYR A 146 8.35 -7.63 16.00
CA TYR A 146 7.49 -8.81 16.09
C TYR A 146 7.74 -9.74 14.91
N LYS A 147 7.50 -11.02 15.12
CA LYS A 147 7.39 -12.03 14.06
C LYS A 147 5.92 -12.39 13.90
N MET A 148 5.44 -12.41 12.67
CA MET A 148 4.08 -12.76 12.32
C MET A 148 4.00 -14.28 12.07
N ILE A 149 3.04 -14.93 12.73
CA ILE A 149 2.77 -16.36 12.59
C ILE A 149 1.31 -16.50 12.22
N CYS A 150 1.06 -16.78 10.95
CA CYS A 150 -0.28 -17.02 10.45
C CYS A 150 -0.61 -18.51 10.54
N GLN A 151 -1.77 -18.84 11.12
CA GLN A 151 -2.32 -20.18 10.98
C GLN A 151 -2.59 -20.42 9.49
N ARG A 152 -2.09 -21.54 8.93
CA ARG A 152 -2.45 -21.91 7.56
C ARG A 152 -3.96 -22.15 7.51
N GLN A 153 -4.66 -21.33 6.74
CA GLN A 153 -6.06 -21.56 6.39
C GLN A 153 -6.17 -22.68 5.35
#